data_AF-A0A8C3SPL5-F1
#
_entry.id   AF-A0A8C3SPL5-F1
#
_cell.length_a   1.000
_cell.length_b   1.000
_cell.length_c   1.000
_cell.angle_alpha   90.00
_cell.angle_beta   90.00
_cell.angle_gamma   90.00
#
_symmetry.space_group_name_H-M   'P 1'
#
loop_
_entity.id
_entity.type
_entity.pdbx_description
1 polymer ?
#
loop_
_entity_poly.entity_id
_entity_poly.type
_entity_poly.pdbx_seq_one_letter_code
_entity_poly.pdbx_strand_id
1 'polypeptide(L)'
;RSPAAARPGMGSAAAAPGPLPAFQFRPRHGSPDWRRLSAVDVERVAGELDVAALQEHLGHVTFCSAERLRCPHCRGPADPLLLKLVRLAQLSIEYLLHCQQHLGAQLQGREQALRAADAQLEQGGKEAARRAQEMKLLKEECRRRKKMISTQQVMLEARASYHQCQFCDKAFMNYSFLQSHMQRRHKEESHTEQKKKAQTDKLQDEIDKLKEQLQLTKSLLEAEQQAHMARFSKGKPEEFGALLEEKME
;
A
#
# COMPACT_ATOMS: atom_id res chain seq x y z
N ARG A 1 -23.78 -9.36 -9.94
CA ARG A 1 -22.49 -9.28 -10.66
C ARG A 1 -22.25 -7.81 -11.02
N SER A 2 -21.40 -7.12 -10.28
CA SER A 2 -20.81 -5.82 -10.64
C SER A 2 -19.41 -5.79 -10.01
N PRO A 3 -18.32 -5.65 -10.78
CA PRO A 3 -17.00 -5.51 -10.21
C PRO A 3 -16.68 -4.03 -9.95
N ALA A 4 -16.25 -3.73 -8.72
CA ALA A 4 -15.77 -2.42 -8.33
C ALA A 4 -14.32 -2.20 -8.81
N ALA A 5 -14.06 -0.96 -9.18
CA ALA A 5 -12.93 -0.48 -9.97
C ALA A 5 -11.55 -0.64 -9.30
N ALA A 6 -10.57 -1.02 -10.14
CA ALA A 6 -9.15 -0.93 -9.84
C ALA A 6 -8.67 0.54 -9.86
N ARG A 7 -7.87 0.92 -8.86
CA ARG A 7 -7.25 2.25 -8.75
C ARG A 7 -6.05 2.34 -9.70
N PRO A 8 -5.85 3.44 -10.44
CA PRO A 8 -4.61 3.63 -11.20
C PRO A 8 -3.51 4.14 -10.26
N GLY A 9 -2.37 3.45 -10.25
CA GLY A 9 -1.16 3.92 -9.60
C GLY A 9 -0.60 5.12 -10.36
N MET A 10 -0.51 6.27 -9.70
CA MET A 10 0.24 7.43 -10.19
C MET A 10 1.72 7.22 -9.87
N GLY A 11 2.39 6.42 -10.69
CA GLY A 11 3.84 6.47 -10.86
C GLY A 11 4.13 7.34 -12.07
N SER A 12 4.22 8.66 -11.90
CA SER A 12 4.72 9.54 -12.94
C SER A 12 6.22 9.26 -13.07
N ALA A 13 6.58 8.26 -13.87
CA ALA A 13 7.94 8.06 -14.33
C ALA A 13 8.33 9.30 -15.12
N ALA A 14 9.08 10.20 -14.49
CA ALA A 14 9.74 11.29 -15.16
C ALA A 14 10.48 10.69 -16.35
N ALA A 15 10.10 11.10 -17.57
CA ALA A 15 10.70 10.62 -18.79
C ALA A 15 12.21 10.90 -18.70
N ALA A 16 12.99 9.84 -18.50
CA ALA A 16 14.43 9.93 -18.60
C ALA A 16 14.75 10.48 -20.00
N PRO A 17 15.70 11.43 -20.12
CA PRO A 17 16.12 11.90 -21.43
C PRO A 17 16.52 10.67 -22.26
N GLY A 18 15.85 10.50 -23.41
CA GLY A 18 16.08 9.37 -24.30
C GLY A 18 17.57 9.25 -24.63
N PRO A 19 18.08 8.02 -24.84
CA PRO A 19 19.48 7.80 -25.12
C PRO A 19 19.91 8.66 -26.32
N LEU A 20 21.00 9.40 -26.15
CA LEU A 20 21.59 10.16 -27.25
C LEU A 20 21.89 9.20 -28.40
N PRO A 21 21.64 9.59 -29.66
CA PRO A 21 21.94 8.75 -30.81
C PRO A 21 23.43 8.39 -30.83
N ALA A 22 23.73 7.20 -31.35
CA ALA A 22 25.10 6.72 -31.47
C ALA A 22 25.95 7.70 -32.27
N PHE A 23 27.19 7.91 -31.82
CA PHE A 23 28.11 8.85 -32.47
C PHE A 23 28.46 8.38 -33.88
N GLN A 24 28.37 9.32 -34.83
CA GLN A 24 28.83 9.13 -36.20
C GLN A 24 29.46 10.42 -36.71
N PHE A 25 30.60 10.28 -37.36
CA PHE A 25 31.24 11.41 -38.03
C PHE A 25 30.38 11.95 -39.17
N ARG A 26 30.24 13.26 -39.21
CA ARG A 26 29.51 13.97 -40.26
C ARG A 26 30.35 14.09 -41.52
N PRO A 27 29.71 14.04 -42.71
CA PRO A 27 30.41 14.36 -43.94
C PRO A 27 30.86 15.83 -43.92
N ARG A 28 32.08 16.08 -44.41
CA ARG A 28 32.68 17.42 -44.44
C ARG A 28 32.41 18.08 -45.79
N HIS A 29 31.91 19.31 -45.77
CA HIS A 29 31.49 20.05 -46.95
C HIS A 29 32.01 21.48 -46.92
N GLY A 30 32.07 22.12 -48.09
CA GLY A 30 32.52 23.50 -48.23
C GLY A 30 34.04 23.65 -48.17
N SER A 31 34.59 24.53 -49.00
CA SER A 31 35.99 24.93 -48.90
C SER A 31 36.22 25.77 -47.64
N PRO A 32 37.41 25.75 -47.04
CA PRO A 32 37.73 26.67 -45.98
C PRO A 32 37.59 28.13 -46.44
N ASP A 33 36.91 28.96 -45.64
CA ASP A 33 36.95 30.41 -45.74
C ASP A 33 38.33 30.93 -45.30
N TRP A 34 39.25 30.99 -46.26
CA TRP A 34 40.61 31.48 -46.04
C TRP A 34 40.66 32.93 -45.56
N ARG A 35 39.67 33.77 -45.91
CA ARG A 35 39.64 35.17 -45.47
C ARG A 35 39.40 35.24 -43.97
N ARG A 36 38.39 34.52 -43.47
CA ARG A 36 38.10 34.44 -42.04
C ARG A 36 39.28 33.85 -41.27
N LEU A 37 39.83 32.74 -41.76
CA LEU A 37 40.98 32.10 -41.10
C LEU A 37 42.22 33.00 -41.07
N SER A 38 42.47 33.78 -42.13
CA SER A 38 43.61 34.70 -42.17
C SER A 38 43.48 35.90 -41.23
N ALA A 39 42.26 36.25 -40.80
CA ALA A 39 42.01 37.34 -39.88
C ALA A 39 42.23 36.93 -38.41
N VAL A 40 42.34 35.63 -38.13
CA VAL A 40 42.56 35.11 -36.78
C VAL A 40 44.04 35.19 -36.43
N ASP A 41 44.35 35.96 -35.38
CA ASP A 41 45.67 35.95 -34.75
C ASP A 41 45.76 34.78 -33.75
N VAL A 42 46.39 33.69 -34.18
CA VAL A 42 46.50 32.45 -33.39
C VAL A 42 47.35 32.66 -32.13
N GLU A 43 48.39 33.50 -32.19
CA GLU A 43 49.27 33.76 -31.04
C GLU A 43 48.52 34.55 -29.97
N ARG A 44 47.72 35.54 -30.39
CA ARG A 44 46.86 36.27 -29.46
C ARG A 44 45.80 35.35 -28.85
N VAL A 45 45.13 34.51 -29.65
CA VAL A 45 44.12 33.55 -29.13
C VAL A 45 44.75 32.63 -28.07
N ALA A 46 45.98 32.15 -28.31
CA ALA A 46 46.68 31.31 -27.36
C ALA A 46 47.15 32.06 -26.10
N GLY A 47 47.73 33.26 -26.26
CA GLY A 47 48.27 34.07 -25.17
C GLY A 47 47.20 34.68 -24.26
N GLU A 48 46.07 35.09 -24.83
CA GLU A 48 44.97 35.73 -24.11
C GLU A 48 43.86 34.75 -23.71
N LEU A 49 43.93 33.49 -24.15
CA LEU A 49 42.86 32.49 -23.99
C LEU A 49 41.52 32.99 -24.53
N ASP A 50 41.52 33.58 -25.73
CA ASP A 50 40.32 34.09 -26.39
C ASP A 50 39.43 32.93 -26.89
N VAL A 51 38.71 32.31 -25.96
CA VAL A 51 37.80 31.19 -26.24
C VAL A 51 36.66 31.62 -27.15
N ALA A 52 36.25 32.89 -27.12
CA ALA A 52 35.18 33.39 -27.96
C ALA A 52 35.58 33.37 -29.44
N ALA A 53 36.77 33.89 -29.78
CA ALA A 53 37.31 33.81 -31.13
C ALA A 53 37.49 32.36 -31.59
N LEU A 54 37.97 31.47 -30.72
CA LEU A 54 38.10 30.04 -31.05
C LEU A 54 36.73 29.39 -31.33
N GLN A 55 35.72 29.68 -30.51
CA GLN A 55 34.37 29.13 -30.62
C GLN A 55 33.67 29.56 -31.91
N GLU A 56 33.90 30.79 -32.36
CA GLU A 56 33.38 31.30 -33.64
C GLU A 56 33.89 30.47 -34.83
N HIS A 57 35.16 30.07 -34.81
CA HIS A 57 35.81 29.34 -35.90
C HIS A 57 35.67 27.82 -35.80
N LEU A 58 35.37 27.30 -34.61
CA LEU A 58 35.38 25.88 -34.28
C LEU A 58 34.52 25.04 -35.24
N GLY A 59 33.28 25.47 -35.50
CA GLY A 59 32.38 24.75 -36.40
C GLY A 59 32.93 24.69 -37.83
N HIS A 60 33.40 25.83 -38.35
CA HIS A 60 33.92 25.91 -39.71
C HIS A 60 35.20 25.08 -39.90
N VAL A 61 36.15 25.17 -38.96
CA VAL A 61 37.41 24.39 -39.02
C VAL A 61 37.12 22.90 -38.93
N THR A 62 36.20 22.49 -38.05
CA THR A 62 35.86 21.08 -37.85
C THR A 62 35.18 20.48 -39.08
N PHE A 63 34.24 21.18 -39.71
CA PHE A 63 33.36 20.58 -40.74
C PHE A 63 33.71 20.95 -42.20
N CYS A 64 34.73 21.77 -42.45
CA CYS A 64 35.17 22.09 -43.81
C CYS A 64 35.90 20.92 -44.51
N SER A 65 35.86 20.91 -45.84
CA SER A 65 36.54 19.91 -46.67
C SER A 65 38.06 20.17 -46.73
N ALA A 66 38.83 19.23 -46.18
CA ALA A 66 40.29 19.22 -46.25
C ALA A 66 40.85 18.39 -47.43
N GLU A 67 39.99 17.73 -48.23
CA GLU A 67 40.43 16.74 -49.24
C GLU A 67 41.30 17.34 -50.35
N ARG A 68 41.16 18.64 -50.62
CA ARG A 68 41.86 19.34 -51.70
C ARG A 68 42.25 20.76 -51.28
N LEU A 69 42.88 20.92 -50.12
CA LEU A 69 43.47 22.20 -49.76
C LEU A 69 44.57 22.54 -50.79
N ARG A 70 44.45 23.73 -51.36
CA ARG A 70 45.44 24.27 -52.30
C ARG A 70 46.07 25.49 -51.66
N CYS A 71 47.35 25.71 -51.95
CA CYS A 71 48.03 26.92 -51.52
C CYS A 71 47.29 28.15 -52.09
N PRO A 72 46.87 29.12 -51.24
CA PRO A 72 46.21 30.33 -51.72
C PRO A 72 47.06 31.16 -52.69
N HIS A 73 48.38 31.07 -52.61
CA HIS A 73 49.33 31.86 -53.40
C HIS A 73 49.70 31.22 -54.74
N CYS A 74 50.05 29.93 -54.75
CA CYS A 74 50.52 29.24 -55.97
C CYS A 74 49.53 28.23 -56.55
N ARG A 75 48.38 28.00 -55.89
CA ARG A 75 47.34 27.01 -56.26
C ARG A 75 47.80 25.54 -56.33
N GLY A 76 49.05 25.28 -55.92
CA GLY A 76 49.61 23.93 -55.79
C GLY A 76 48.87 23.11 -54.73
N PRO A 77 48.94 21.76 -54.82
CA PRO A 77 48.35 20.88 -53.82
C PRO A 77 49.06 21.03 -52.47
N ALA A 78 48.32 20.93 -51.36
CA ALA A 78 48.90 20.81 -50.03
C ALA A 78 49.61 19.46 -49.86
N ASP A 79 50.58 19.42 -48.96
CA ASP A 79 51.31 18.20 -48.60
C ASP A 79 50.34 17.12 -48.06
N PRO A 80 50.39 15.86 -48.55
CA PRO A 80 49.50 14.80 -48.11
C PRO A 80 49.55 14.47 -46.61
N LEU A 81 50.70 14.62 -45.94
CA LEU A 81 50.82 14.41 -44.49
C LEU A 81 50.13 15.55 -43.73
N LEU A 82 50.25 16.80 -44.18
CA LEU A 82 49.50 17.91 -43.60
C LEU A 82 47.99 17.73 -43.75
N LEU A 83 47.53 17.24 -44.90
CA LEU A 83 46.11 16.92 -45.11
C LEU A 83 45.61 15.83 -44.14
N LYS A 84 46.43 14.78 -43.92
CA LYS A 84 46.13 13.73 -42.94
C LYS A 84 46.10 14.28 -41.52
N LEU A 85 47.06 15.13 -41.14
CA LEU A 85 47.12 15.76 -39.83
C LEU A 85 45.87 16.62 -39.57
N VAL A 86 45.51 17.48 -40.52
CA VAL A 86 44.29 18.30 -40.45
C VAL A 86 43.06 17.41 -40.34
N ARG A 87 42.97 16.35 -41.14
CA ARG A 87 41.81 15.44 -41.09
C ARG A 87 41.69 14.73 -39.75
N LEU A 88 42.81 14.27 -39.18
CA LEU A 88 42.84 13.69 -37.83
C LEU A 88 42.41 14.73 -36.79
N ALA A 89 42.96 15.94 -36.84
CA ALA A 89 42.57 17.02 -35.94
C ALA A 89 41.06 17.32 -36.01
N GLN A 90 40.48 17.42 -37.21
CA GLN A 90 39.03 17.62 -37.38
C GLN A 90 38.20 16.47 -36.78
N LEU A 91 38.62 15.22 -36.96
CA LEU A 91 37.94 14.06 -36.37
C LEU A 91 38.05 14.07 -34.84
N SER A 92 39.24 14.38 -34.31
CA SER A 92 39.46 14.55 -32.88
C SER A 92 38.57 15.65 -32.29
N ILE A 93 38.52 16.82 -32.93
CA ILE A 93 37.68 17.94 -32.46
C ILE A 93 36.19 17.57 -32.49
N GLU A 94 35.72 16.92 -33.56
CA GLU A 94 34.33 16.48 -33.67
C GLU A 94 33.95 15.46 -32.58
N TYR A 95 34.85 14.52 -32.28
CA TYR A 95 34.65 13.58 -31.19
C TYR A 95 34.64 14.28 -29.83
N LEU A 96 35.54 15.24 -29.60
CA LEU A 96 35.57 16.04 -28.36
C LEU A 96 34.29 16.87 -28.18
N LEU A 97 33.76 17.46 -29.26
CA LEU A 97 32.47 18.16 -29.24
C LEU A 97 31.31 17.21 -28.87
N HIS A 98 31.31 15.99 -29.42
CA HIS A 98 30.35 14.97 -29.02
C HIS A 98 30.48 14.60 -27.54
N CYS A 99 31.70 14.38 -27.04
CA CYS A 99 31.94 14.11 -25.62
C CYS A 99 31.45 15.26 -24.74
N GLN A 100 31.69 16.51 -25.11
CA GLN A 100 31.21 17.68 -24.38
C GLN A 100 29.68 17.70 -24.29
N GLN A 101 28.99 17.49 -25.41
CA GLN A 101 27.53 17.44 -25.44
C GLN A 101 26.97 16.27 -24.62
N HIS A 102 27.59 15.10 -24.75
CA HIS A 102 27.19 13.88 -24.04
C HIS A 102 27.36 14.02 -22.53
N LEU A 103 28.52 14.51 -22.09
CA LEU A 103 28.80 14.76 -20.68
C LEU A 103 27.91 15.87 -20.13
N GLY A 104 27.68 16.95 -20.89
CA GLY A 104 26.77 18.04 -20.52
C GLY A 104 25.33 17.54 -20.31
N ALA A 105 24.80 16.74 -21.23
CA ALA A 105 23.47 16.15 -21.08
C ALA A 105 23.38 15.20 -19.88
N GLN A 106 24.42 14.39 -19.64
CA GLN A 106 24.48 13.52 -18.45
C GLN A 106 24.51 14.33 -17.14
N LEU A 107 25.31 15.40 -17.07
CA LEU A 107 25.40 16.27 -15.90
C LEU A 107 24.04 16.93 -15.63
N GLN A 108 23.41 17.50 -16.66
CA GLN A 108 22.09 18.11 -16.53
C GLN A 108 21.04 17.10 -16.03
N GLY A 109 21.04 15.88 -16.58
CA GLY A 109 20.12 14.82 -16.12
C GLY A 109 20.36 14.42 -14.66
N ARG A 110 21.62 14.31 -14.23
CA ARG A 110 21.97 14.02 -12.83
C ARG A 110 21.59 15.16 -11.89
N GLU A 111 21.82 16.41 -12.29
CA GLU A 111 21.43 17.59 -11.51
C GLU A 111 19.91 17.68 -11.32
N GLN A 112 19.14 17.40 -12.37
CA GLN A 112 17.68 17.35 -12.28
C GLN A 112 17.18 16.24 -11.35
N ALA A 113 17.78 15.05 -11.44
CA ALA A 113 17.47 13.94 -10.55
C ALA A 113 17.80 14.27 -9.08
N LEU A 114 18.93 14.91 -8.83
CA LEU A 114 19.32 15.37 -7.49
C LEU A 114 18.31 16.37 -6.93
N ARG A 115 17.96 17.41 -7.70
CA ARG A 115 16.95 18.40 -7.29
C ARG A 115 15.58 17.75 -6.99
N ALA A 116 15.18 16.76 -7.78
CA ALA A 116 13.95 16.03 -7.53
C ALA A 116 14.03 15.20 -6.23
N ALA A 117 15.14 14.52 -5.98
CA ALA A 117 15.36 13.77 -4.75
C ALA A 117 15.35 14.68 -3.51
N ASP A 118 16.03 15.83 -3.57
CA ASP A 118 16.02 16.82 -2.48
C ASP A 118 14.60 17.31 -2.18
N ALA A 119 13.80 17.60 -3.21
CA ALA A 119 12.40 17.98 -3.02
C ALA A 119 11.55 16.87 -2.36
N GLN A 120 11.81 15.60 -2.71
CA GLN A 120 11.14 14.45 -2.07
C GLN A 120 11.56 14.29 -0.61
N LEU A 121 12.84 14.47 -0.29
CA LEU A 121 13.34 14.41 1.09
C LEU A 121 12.71 15.52 1.95
N GLU A 122 12.65 16.75 1.43
CA GLU A 122 12.00 17.88 2.11
C GLU A 122 10.51 17.63 2.37
N GLN A 123 9.79 17.10 1.38
CA GLN A 123 8.39 16.74 1.56
C GLN A 123 8.22 15.62 2.59
N GLY A 124 9.04 14.57 2.50
CA GLY A 124 9.04 13.46 3.45
C GLY A 124 9.34 13.92 4.88
N GLY A 125 10.28 14.84 5.04
CA GLY A 125 10.62 15.46 6.33
C GLY A 125 9.42 16.22 6.94
N LYS A 126 8.71 17.02 6.13
CA LYS A 126 7.50 17.73 6.57
C LYS A 126 6.38 16.77 7.00
N GLU A 127 6.15 15.70 6.23
CA GLU A 127 5.14 14.69 6.56
C GLU A 127 5.51 13.91 7.83
N ALA A 128 6.78 13.55 8.00
CA ALA A 128 7.27 12.88 9.20
C ALA A 128 7.10 13.76 10.44
N ALA A 129 7.44 15.06 10.35
CA ALA A 129 7.23 16.01 11.43
C ALA A 129 5.74 16.14 11.80
N ARG A 130 4.85 16.23 10.81
CA ARG A 130 3.39 16.27 11.03
C ARG A 130 2.90 15.03 11.76
N ARG A 131 3.27 13.84 11.28
CA ARG A 131 2.88 12.56 11.92
C ARG A 131 3.45 12.43 13.33
N ALA A 132 4.67 12.90 13.58
CA ALA A 132 5.26 12.90 14.91
C ALA A 132 4.46 13.78 15.90
N GLN A 133 3.99 14.95 15.45
CA GLN A 133 3.14 15.83 16.25
C GLN A 133 1.77 15.20 16.52
N GLU A 134 1.12 14.62 15.51
CA GLU A 134 -0.15 13.89 15.67
C GLU A 134 0.00 12.73 16.69
N MET A 135 1.07 11.95 16.59
CA MET A 135 1.37 10.87 17.52
C MET A 135 1.59 11.38 18.95
N LYS A 136 2.22 12.54 19.13
CA LYS A 136 2.41 13.15 20.45
C LYS A 136 1.05 13.52 21.06
N LEU A 137 0.19 14.21 20.30
CA LEU A 137 -1.14 14.60 20.75
C LEU A 137 -2.01 13.38 21.09
N LEU A 138 -1.98 12.34 20.25
CA LEU A 138 -2.70 11.09 20.51
C LEU A 138 -2.20 10.37 21.77
N LYS A 139 -0.88 10.37 22.03
CA LYS A 139 -0.31 9.81 23.26
C LYS A 139 -0.77 10.57 24.49
N GLU A 140 -0.80 11.90 24.44
CA GLU A 140 -1.31 12.75 25.52
C GLU A 140 -2.80 12.48 25.79
N GLU A 141 -3.60 12.36 24.73
CA GLU A 141 -5.03 12.04 24.82
C GLU A 141 -5.27 10.64 25.40
N CYS A 142 -4.54 9.63 24.93
CA CYS A 142 -4.59 8.28 25.48
C CYS A 142 -4.22 8.27 26.96
N ARG A 143 -3.20 9.03 27.37
CA ARG A 143 -2.81 9.15 28.78
C ARG A 143 -3.92 9.82 29.60
N ARG A 144 -4.57 10.85 29.06
CA ARG A 144 -5.71 11.54 29.70
C ARG A 144 -6.90 10.60 29.89
N ARG A 145 -7.29 9.87 28.85
CA ARG A 145 -8.39 8.89 28.90
C ARG A 145 -8.10 7.75 29.87
N LYS A 146 -6.87 7.22 29.89
CA LYS A 146 -6.47 6.16 30.82
C LYS A 146 -6.61 6.61 32.28
N LYS A 147 -6.24 7.85 32.60
CA LYS A 147 -6.46 8.43 33.93
C LYS A 147 -7.95 8.53 34.26
N MET A 148 -8.76 9.06 33.34
CA MET A 148 -10.21 9.19 33.53
C MET A 148 -10.89 7.84 33.80
N ILE A 149 -10.56 6.81 33.01
CA ILE A 149 -11.10 5.45 33.19
C ILE A 149 -10.67 4.88 34.53
N SER A 150 -9.39 5.03 34.91
CA SER A 150 -8.90 4.56 36.21
C SER A 150 -9.64 5.23 37.37
N THR A 151 -9.87 6.54 37.31
CA THR A 151 -10.67 7.25 38.33
C THR A 151 -12.11 6.76 38.38
N GLN A 152 -12.74 6.52 37.23
CA GLN A 152 -14.10 5.97 37.14
C GLN A 152 -14.17 4.55 37.71
N GLN A 153 -13.18 3.70 37.43
CA GLN A 153 -13.09 2.34 37.97
C GLN A 153 -13.03 2.36 39.50
N VAL A 154 -12.17 3.20 40.09
CA VAL A 154 -12.09 3.35 41.55
C VAL A 154 -13.43 3.80 42.14
N MET A 155 -14.14 4.73 41.50
CA MET A 155 -15.47 5.18 41.94
C MET A 155 -16.51 4.05 41.88
N LEU A 156 -16.48 3.22 40.83
CA LEU A 156 -17.37 2.07 40.68
C LEU A 156 -17.05 0.95 41.68
N GLU A 157 -15.76 0.66 41.92
CA GLU A 157 -15.32 -0.31 42.93
C GLU A 157 -15.69 0.13 44.33
N ALA A 158 -15.54 1.42 44.65
CA ALA A 158 -16.04 1.96 45.90
C ALA A 158 -17.55 1.73 46.01
N ARG A 159 -18.32 2.05 44.95
CA ARG A 159 -19.78 1.82 44.92
C ARG A 159 -20.17 0.35 45.05
N ALA A 160 -19.42 -0.57 44.44
CA ALA A 160 -19.65 -2.01 44.50
C ALA A 160 -19.21 -2.65 45.83
N SER A 161 -18.28 -2.00 46.54
CA SER A 161 -17.86 -2.39 47.89
C SER A 161 -18.89 -2.04 48.96
N TYR A 162 -19.95 -1.31 48.60
CA TYR A 162 -21.12 -1.07 49.45
C TYR A 162 -22.32 -1.87 48.96
N HIS A 163 -23.08 -2.44 49.89
CA HIS A 163 -24.32 -3.16 49.63
C HIS A 163 -25.50 -2.17 49.58
N GLN A 164 -25.97 -1.82 48.38
CA GLN A 164 -27.11 -0.92 48.17
C GLN A 164 -28.45 -1.63 48.40
N CYS A 165 -29.39 -0.94 49.04
CA CYS A 165 -30.78 -1.38 49.08
C CYS A 165 -31.43 -1.20 47.71
N GLN A 166 -32.23 -2.16 47.27
CA GLN A 166 -32.93 -2.10 45.98
C GLN A 166 -34.23 -1.28 46.03
N PHE A 167 -34.67 -0.91 47.23
CA PHE A 167 -35.95 -0.25 47.47
C PHE A 167 -35.78 1.19 47.98
N CYS A 168 -34.54 1.64 48.26
CA CYS A 168 -34.22 3.03 48.60
C CYS A 168 -32.72 3.33 48.36
N ASP A 169 -32.34 4.60 48.39
CA ASP A 169 -30.96 5.04 48.07
C ASP A 169 -29.90 4.77 49.16
N LYS A 170 -30.20 3.92 50.16
CA LYS A 170 -29.26 3.63 51.26
C LYS A 170 -28.25 2.55 50.88
N ALA A 171 -26.98 2.84 51.13
CA ALA A 171 -25.87 1.91 50.94
C ALA A 171 -25.22 1.55 52.28
N PHE A 172 -24.83 0.28 52.45
CA PHE A 172 -24.31 -0.27 53.69
C PHE A 172 -22.93 -0.90 53.49
N MET A 173 -22.04 -0.76 54.47
CA MET A 173 -20.65 -1.28 54.39
C MET A 173 -20.54 -2.81 54.39
N ASN A 174 -21.56 -3.52 54.88
CA ASN A 174 -21.57 -4.98 54.95
C ASN A 174 -22.98 -5.52 54.72
N TYR A 175 -23.09 -6.72 54.15
CA TYR A 175 -24.36 -7.36 53.78
C TYR A 175 -25.29 -7.54 54.98
N SER A 176 -24.74 -7.82 56.17
CA SER A 176 -25.50 -7.96 57.41
C SER A 176 -26.31 -6.71 57.78
N PHE A 177 -25.75 -5.52 57.55
CA PHE A 177 -26.43 -4.25 57.78
C PHE A 177 -27.52 -4.00 56.74
N LEU A 178 -27.26 -4.35 55.47
CA LEU A 178 -28.28 -4.32 54.43
C LEU A 178 -29.45 -5.25 54.77
N GLN A 179 -29.19 -6.50 55.16
CA GLN A 179 -30.22 -7.48 55.55
C GLN A 179 -31.05 -6.96 56.73
N SER A 180 -30.39 -6.42 57.75
CA SER A 180 -31.06 -5.83 58.91
C SER A 180 -31.90 -4.61 58.55
N HIS A 181 -31.51 -3.86 57.51
CA HIS A 181 -32.28 -2.75 56.97
C HIS A 181 -33.49 -3.24 56.17
N MET A 182 -33.31 -4.23 55.28
CA MET A 182 -34.38 -4.86 54.50
C MET A 182 -35.46 -5.43 55.41
N GLN A 183 -35.08 -6.13 56.48
CA GLN A 183 -36.02 -6.72 57.44
C GLN A 183 -36.85 -5.67 58.20
N ARG A 184 -36.29 -4.48 58.44
CA ARG A 184 -36.92 -3.42 59.24
C ARG A 184 -37.75 -2.44 58.42
N ARG A 185 -37.38 -2.21 57.16
CA ARG A 185 -37.97 -1.17 56.31
C ARG A 185 -38.67 -1.71 55.06
N HIS A 186 -38.32 -2.91 54.61
CA HIS A 186 -38.78 -3.54 53.35
C HIS A 186 -39.29 -4.98 53.57
N LYS A 187 -39.94 -5.22 54.71
CA LYS A 187 -40.34 -6.55 55.18
C LYS A 187 -41.37 -7.23 54.25
N GLU A 188 -42.30 -6.46 53.70
CA GLU A 188 -43.35 -6.97 52.80
C GLU A 188 -42.80 -7.28 51.40
N GLU A 189 -41.86 -6.48 50.92
CA GLU A 189 -41.25 -6.62 49.59
C GLU A 189 -40.30 -7.84 49.56
N SER A 190 -39.53 -8.06 50.64
CA SER A 190 -38.63 -9.22 50.80
C SER A 190 -39.36 -10.57 50.81
N HIS A 191 -40.57 -10.62 51.37
CA HIS A 191 -41.38 -11.86 51.40
C HIS A 191 -41.93 -12.22 50.02
N THR A 192 -42.19 -11.22 49.19
CA THR A 192 -42.74 -11.36 47.85
C THR A 192 -41.69 -11.91 46.89
N GLU A 193 -40.45 -11.41 46.98
CA GLU A 193 -39.29 -11.91 46.25
C GLU A 193 -38.96 -13.38 46.60
N GLN A 194 -38.97 -13.75 47.88
CA GLN A 194 -38.73 -15.14 48.30
C GLN A 194 -39.79 -16.12 47.79
N LYS A 195 -41.07 -15.70 47.77
CA LYS A 195 -42.16 -16.51 47.19
C LYS A 195 -42.00 -16.68 45.69
N LYS A 196 -41.63 -15.62 44.97
CA LYS A 196 -41.36 -15.69 43.51
C LYS A 196 -40.20 -16.63 43.22
N LYS A 197 -39.10 -16.52 43.98
CA LYS A 197 -37.92 -17.40 43.83
C LYS A 197 -38.26 -18.87 44.04
N ALA A 198 -38.98 -19.18 45.12
CA ALA A 198 -39.46 -20.55 45.39
C ALA A 198 -40.43 -21.07 44.31
N GLN A 199 -41.17 -20.20 43.64
CA GLN A 199 -42.06 -20.57 42.54
C GLN A 199 -41.27 -20.86 41.25
N THR A 200 -40.24 -20.07 40.93
CA THR A 200 -39.33 -20.36 39.81
C THR A 200 -38.57 -21.66 39.99
N ASP A 201 -38.09 -21.96 41.20
CA ASP A 201 -37.37 -23.22 41.47
C ASP A 201 -38.29 -24.44 41.24
N LYS A 202 -39.56 -24.35 41.67
CA LYS A 202 -40.57 -25.39 41.40
C LYS A 202 -40.86 -25.59 39.91
N LEU A 203 -40.98 -24.49 39.17
CA LEU A 203 -41.21 -24.55 37.71
C LEU A 203 -39.99 -25.15 37.00
N GLN A 204 -38.78 -24.91 37.50
CA GLN A 204 -37.56 -25.49 36.94
C GLN A 204 -37.53 -27.01 37.13
N ASP A 205 -37.90 -27.51 38.31
CA ASP A 205 -38.00 -28.96 38.58
C ASP A 205 -39.05 -29.65 37.67
N GLU A 206 -40.18 -28.97 37.40
CA GLU A 206 -41.20 -29.48 36.48
C GLU A 206 -40.70 -29.51 35.03
N ILE A 207 -39.99 -28.47 34.59
CA ILE A 207 -39.39 -28.41 33.25
C ILE A 207 -38.42 -29.58 33.04
N ASP A 208 -37.59 -29.88 34.03
CA ASP A 208 -36.60 -30.94 33.89
C ASP A 208 -37.24 -32.34 33.88
N LYS A 209 -38.29 -32.58 34.67
CA LYS A 209 -39.13 -33.80 34.55
C LYS A 209 -39.78 -33.94 33.18
N LEU A 210 -40.31 -32.85 32.62
CA LEU A 210 -40.94 -32.87 31.31
C LEU A 210 -39.94 -33.17 30.20
N LYS A 211 -38.70 -32.67 30.30
CA LYS A 211 -37.62 -33.00 29.35
C LYS A 211 -37.27 -34.48 29.38
N GLU A 212 -37.16 -35.08 30.56
CA GLU A 212 -36.89 -36.52 30.71
C GLU A 212 -37.98 -37.37 30.06
N GLN A 213 -39.25 -37.04 30.32
CA GLN A 213 -40.39 -37.74 29.71
C GLN A 213 -40.39 -37.62 28.19
N LEU A 214 -40.09 -36.42 27.67
CA LEU A 214 -40.04 -36.17 26.23
C LEU A 214 -38.92 -36.97 25.56
N GLN A 215 -37.75 -37.06 26.21
CA GLN A 215 -36.60 -37.82 25.72
C GLN A 215 -36.90 -39.33 25.69
N LEU A 216 -37.56 -39.86 26.72
CA LEU A 216 -38.00 -41.25 26.75
C LEU A 216 -39.03 -41.56 25.65
N THR A 217 -40.00 -40.68 25.46
CA THR A 217 -41.04 -40.86 24.43
C THR A 217 -40.42 -40.83 23.03
N LYS A 218 -39.49 -39.91 22.80
CA LYS A 218 -38.76 -39.81 21.53
C LYS A 218 -37.98 -41.09 21.20
N SER A 219 -37.26 -41.67 22.18
CA SER A 219 -36.49 -42.90 21.94
C SER A 219 -37.39 -44.10 21.66
N LEU A 220 -38.56 -44.18 22.29
CA LEU A 220 -39.57 -45.20 21.99
C LEU A 220 -40.10 -45.08 20.56
N LEU A 221 -40.45 -43.87 20.12
CA LEU A 221 -40.91 -43.64 18.74
C LEU A 221 -39.81 -43.95 17.71
N GLU A 222 -38.56 -43.57 17.97
CA GLU A 222 -37.43 -43.88 17.08
C GLU A 222 -37.21 -45.40 16.97
N ALA A 223 -37.32 -46.14 18.08
CA ALA A 223 -37.24 -47.60 18.09
C ALA A 223 -38.40 -48.24 17.32
N GLU A 224 -39.62 -47.73 17.46
CA GLU A 224 -40.79 -48.22 16.73
C GLU A 224 -40.68 -47.96 15.22
N GLN A 225 -40.22 -46.77 14.82
CA GLN A 225 -39.96 -46.44 13.42
C GLN A 225 -38.87 -47.33 12.81
N GLN A 226 -37.78 -47.60 13.55
CA GLN A 226 -36.72 -48.50 13.10
C GLN A 226 -37.22 -49.94 12.97
N ALA A 227 -38.04 -50.41 13.91
CA ALA A 227 -38.66 -51.74 13.86
C ALA A 227 -39.64 -51.87 12.68
N HIS A 228 -40.42 -50.83 12.40
CA HIS A 228 -41.29 -50.75 11.24
C HIS A 228 -40.47 -50.84 9.93
N MET A 229 -39.43 -50.02 9.77
CA MET A 229 -38.55 -50.04 8.60
C MET A 229 -37.86 -51.41 8.38
N ALA A 230 -37.48 -52.11 9.46
CA ALA A 230 -36.88 -53.44 9.38
C ALA A 230 -37.87 -54.55 8.96
N ARG A 231 -39.19 -54.38 9.22
CA ARG A 231 -40.23 -55.33 8.79
C ARG A 231 -40.57 -55.19 7.30
N PHE A 232 -40.50 -53.98 6.74
CA PHE A 232 -40.76 -53.74 5.32
C PHE A 232 -39.65 -54.27 4.39
N SER A 233 -38.42 -54.49 4.89
CA SER A 233 -37.31 -54.96 4.06
C SER A 233 -37.15 -56.49 3.95
N LYS A 234 -37.99 -57.29 4.63
CA LYS A 234 -37.82 -58.76 4.73
C LYS A 234 -39.02 -59.64 4.31
N GLY A 235 -39.97 -59.19 3.48
CA GLY A 235 -41.15 -60.01 3.11
C GLY A 235 -41.56 -60.06 1.63
N LYS A 236 -41.46 -61.27 1.03
CA LYS A 236 -41.98 -61.83 -0.25
C LYS A 236 -41.00 -61.87 -1.45
N PRO A 237 -40.91 -62.98 -2.23
CA PRO A 237 -41.96 -63.93 -2.67
C PRO A 237 -41.85 -65.31 -2.00
N GLU A 238 -42.86 -66.18 -1.89
CA GLU A 238 -43.49 -66.97 -2.96
C GLU A 238 -44.87 -67.54 -2.54
N GLU A 239 -45.58 -68.08 -3.54
CA GLU A 239 -46.77 -68.96 -3.49
C GLU A 239 -48.12 -68.36 -3.12
N PHE A 240 -48.95 -68.07 -4.14
CA PHE A 240 -50.40 -68.31 -4.12
C PHE A 240 -50.94 -68.25 -5.55
N GLY A 241 -51.39 -69.37 -6.10
CA GLY A 241 -51.95 -69.40 -7.45
C GLY A 241 -52.40 -70.77 -7.96
N ALA A 242 -53.00 -71.61 -7.12
CA ALA A 242 -53.76 -72.77 -7.55
C ALA A 242 -55.15 -72.74 -6.90
N LEU A 243 -56.18 -73.03 -7.70
CA LEU A 243 -57.60 -73.10 -7.41
C LEU A 243 -58.35 -71.76 -7.25
N LEU A 244 -58.91 -71.28 -8.36
CA LEU A 244 -60.31 -70.85 -8.47
C LEU A 244 -60.68 -70.73 -9.96
N GLU A 245 -60.71 -71.88 -10.64
CA GLU A 245 -61.37 -72.04 -11.93
C GLU A 245 -62.77 -72.63 -11.67
N GLU A 246 -63.69 -71.78 -11.21
CA GLU A 246 -65.13 -72.07 -11.24
C GLU A 246 -65.92 -70.75 -11.09
N LYS A 247 -66.01 -69.98 -12.17
CA LYS A 247 -67.10 -69.05 -12.54
C LYS A 247 -66.73 -68.18 -13.74
N MET A 248 -66.75 -68.77 -14.94
CA MET A 248 -67.46 -68.27 -16.14
C MET A 248 -66.95 -69.05 -17.35
N GLU A 249 -67.86 -69.87 -17.89
CA GLU A 249 -67.85 -70.55 -19.21
C GLU A 249 -66.89 -71.73 -19.43
#